data_AF-A0A511UZH8-F1
#
_entry.id   AF-A0A511UZH8-F1
#
_cell.length_a   1.000
_cell.length_b   1.000
_cell.length_c   1.000
_cell.angle_alpha   90.00
_cell.angle_beta   90.00
_cell.angle_gamma   90.00
#
_symmetry.space_group_name_H-M   'P 1'
#
loop_
_entity.id
_entity.type
_entity.pdbx_description
1 polymer ?
#
loop_
_entity_poly.entity_id
_entity_poly.type
_entity_poly.pdbx_seq_one_letter_code
_entity_poly.pdbx_strand_id
1 'polypeptide(L)' 'MVSILIVDDAKFIRLTLTNILENENHHVIGEAEGGEEAVRFDNMKS' A
#
# COMPACT_ATOMS: atom_id res chain seq x y z
N MET A 1 -0.26 11.73 -9.50
CA MET A 1 -1.01 10.46 -9.51
C MET A 1 -0.12 9.31 -9.93
N VAL A 2 0.23 8.44 -8.98
CA VAL A 2 0.92 7.17 -9.21
C VAL A 2 0.27 6.08 -8.34
N SER A 3 0.42 4.83 -8.72
CA SER A 3 -0.06 3.67 -7.94
C SER A 3 1.00 3.24 -6.93
N ILE A 4 0.60 3.11 -5.66
CA ILE A 4 1.51 2.82 -4.54
C ILE A 4 0.99 1.62 -3.74
N LEU A 5 1.86 0.66 -3.44
CA LEU A 5 1.64 -0.42 -2.47
C LEU A 5 2.44 -0.07 -1.21
N ILE A 6 1.79 -0.08 -0.05
CA ILE A 6 2.44 0.25 1.22
C ILE A 6 2.71 -1.05 1.98
N VAL A 7 3.96 -1.26 2.41
CA VAL A 7 4.38 -2.47 3.15
C VAL A 7 5.08 -2.06 4.43
N ASP A 8 4.50 -2.40 5.58
CA ASP A 8 5.02 -2.09 6.92
C ASP A 8 4.36 -3.00 7.98
N ASP A 9 5.09 -3.40 9.01
CA ASP A 9 4.60 -4.31 10.06
C ASP A 9 3.59 -3.64 11.01
N ALA A 10 3.61 -2.31 11.12
CA ALA A 10 2.70 -1.58 11.96
C ALA A 10 1.48 -1.06 11.19
N LYS A 11 0.29 -1.58 11.52
CA LYS A 11 -0.99 -1.13 10.93
C LYS A 11 -1.21 0.39 11.02
N PHE A 12 -0.79 1.01 12.13
CA PHE A 12 -0.92 2.45 12.32
C PHE A 12 -0.11 3.26 11.30
N ILE A 13 1.10 2.80 10.95
CA ILE A 13 1.95 3.46 9.96
C ILE A 13 1.31 3.37 8.58
N ARG A 14 0.82 2.19 8.18
CA ARG A 14 0.16 2.01 6.89
C ARG A 14 -1.04 2.94 6.71
N LEU A 15 -1.95 2.99 7.69
CA LEU A 15 -3.11 3.90 7.66
C LEU A 15 -2.70 5.38 7.59
N THR A 16 -1.65 5.77 8.31
CA THR A 16 -1.13 7.15 8.28
C THR A 16 -0.62 7.50 6.89
N LEU A 17 0.18 6.63 6.29
CA LEU A 17 0.73 6.81 4.95
C LEU A 17 -0.36 6.80 3.88
N THR A 18 -1.34 5.90 3.97
CA THR A 18 -2.50 5.85 3.07
C THR A 18 -3.20 7.20 3.03
N ASN A 19 -3.56 7.74 4.21
CA ASN A 19 -4.24 9.03 4.29
C ASN A 19 -3.40 10.18 3.69
N ILE A 20 -2.09 10.23 3.96
CA ILE A 20 -1.20 11.26 3.40
C ILE A 20 -1.16 11.16 1.87
N LEU A 21 -0.95 9.96 1.33
CA LEU A 21 -0.78 9.74 -0.10
C LEU A 21 -2.07 9.98 -0.89
N GLU A 22 -3.21 9.54 -0.37
CA GLU A 22 -4.51 9.79 -1.00
C GLU A 22 -4.87 11.28 -0.99
N ASN A 23 -4.57 12.01 0.09
CA ASN A 23 -4.75 13.47 0.16
C ASN A 23 -3.86 14.22 -0.85
N GLU A 24 -2.69 13.66 -1.20
CA GLU A 24 -1.77 14.19 -2.22
C GLU A 24 -2.10 13.67 -3.64
N ASN A 25 -3.31 13.16 -3.87
CA ASN A 25 -3.79 12.63 -5.16
C ASN A 25 -2.93 11.48 -5.72
N HIS A 26 -2.35 10.65 -4.85
CA HIS A 26 -1.81 9.35 -5.21
C HIS A 26 -2.85 8.25 -4.97
N HIS A 27 -2.71 7.12 -5.68
CA HIS A 27 -3.62 6.00 -5.53
C HIS A 27 -2.92 4.86 -4.79
N VAL A 28 -3.37 4.55 -3.58
CA VAL A 28 -2.89 3.40 -2.83
C VAL A 28 -3.66 2.17 -3.31
N ILE A 29 -2.94 1.22 -3.92
CA ILE A 29 -3.54 0.00 -4.48
C ILE A 29 -3.74 -1.09 -3.43
N GLY A 30 -3.14 -0.92 -2.25
CA GLY A 30 -3.23 -1.86 -1.15
C GLY A 30 -2.25 -1.55 -0.04
N GLU A 31 -2.45 -2.24 1.07
CA GLU A 31 -1.58 -2.28 2.23
C GLU A 31 -1.18 -3.73 2.47
N ALA A 32 0.07 -3.97 2.89
CA ALA A 32 0.56 -5.27 3.26
C ALA A 32 1.36 -5.19 4.56
N GLU A 33 1.22 -6.19 5.44
CA GLU A 33 2.01 -6.29 6.66
C GLU A 33 3.46 -6.75 6.39
N GLY A 34 3.68 -7.47 5.30
CA GLY A 34 4.99 -7.98 4.94
C GLY A 34 5.09 -8.45 3.49
N GLY A 35 6.27 -8.96 3.14
CA GLY A 35 6.62 -9.30 1.75
C GLY A 35 5.71 -10.37 1.13
N GLU A 36 5.30 -11.39 1.89
CA GLU A 36 4.42 -12.44 1.36
C GLU A 36 3.05 -11.91 0.92
N GLU A 37 2.47 -10.98 1.70
CA GLU A 37 1.22 -10.33 1.34
C GLU A 37 1.43 -9.35 0.18
N ALA A 38 2.53 -8.60 0.19
CA ALA A 38 2.87 -7.65 -0.88
C ALA A 38 2.98 -8.35 -2.25
N VAL A 39 3.60 -9.54 -2.30
CA VAL A 39 3.73 -10.34 -3.53
C VAL A 39 2.38 -10.84 -4.05
N ARG A 40 1.35 -10.98 -3.20
CA ARG A 40 -0.01 -11.33 -3.68
C ARG A 40 -0.60 -10.22 -4.54
N PHE A 41 -0.33 -8.95 -4.21
CA PHE A 41 -0.78 -7.81 -5.02
C PHE A 41 -0.12 -7.77 -6.41
N ASP A 42 1.13 -8.23 -6.52
CA ASP A 42 1.83 -8.32 -7.82
C ASP A 42 1.22 -9.43 -8.69
N ASN A 43 0.97 -10.61 -8.10
CA ASN A 43 0.42 -11.75 -8.81
C ASN A 43 -1.03 -11.54 -9.31
N MET A 44 -1.80 -10.64 -8.68
CA MET A 44 -3.17 -10.31 -9.12
C MET A 44 -3.23 -9.46 -10.40
N LYS A 45 -2.08 -8.98 -10.93
CA LYS A 45 -2.00 -8.22 -12.20
C LYS A 45 -1.72 -9.09 -13.43
N SER A 46 -1.63 -10.41 -13.27
CA SER A 46 -1.31 -11.38 -14.34
C SER A 46 -2.56 -11.97 -15.00
#